data_AF-A0A1E1G889-F1
#
_entry.id   AF-A0A1E1G889-F1
#
_cell.length_a   1.000
_cell.length_b   1.000
_cell.length_c   1.000
_cell.angle_alpha   90.00
_cell.angle_beta   90.00
_cell.angle_gamma   90.00
#
_symmetry.space_group_name_H-M   'P 1'
#
loop_
_entity.id
_entity.type
_entity.pdbx_description
1 polymer ?
#
loop_
_entity_poly.entity_id
_entity_poly.type
_entity_poly.pdbx_seq_one_letter_code
_entity_poly.pdbx_strand_id
1 'polypeptide(L)'
;MGYDLEILAKMENGDYICIAEPKYSSPTYNLGRMFREAMDWDFYQGIIYNVADIFENIKRGISELECHPEKYVQYEPENKWGTVNDALDVLKSLRDCILEKDVETKYLYVRW
;
A
#
# COMPACT_ATOMS: atom_id res chain seq x y z
N MET A 1 -8.82 10.91 -9.28
CA MET A 1 -8.16 9.73 -9.87
C MET A 1 -7.22 9.20 -8.80
N GLY A 2 -7.31 7.92 -8.46
CA GLY A 2 -6.63 7.30 -7.31
C GLY A 2 -6.15 5.90 -7.66
N TYR A 3 -5.39 5.31 -6.75
CA TYR A 3 -5.00 3.90 -6.84
C TYR A 3 -6.18 2.97 -6.56
N ASP A 4 -6.00 1.68 -6.81
CA ASP A 4 -6.96 0.64 -6.49
C ASP A 4 -6.23 -0.48 -5.75
N LEU A 5 -6.25 -0.41 -4.42
CA LEU A 5 -5.61 -1.37 -3.53
C LEU A 5 -6.56 -2.52 -3.22
N GLU A 6 -6.20 -3.73 -3.63
CA GLU A 6 -6.97 -4.95 -3.39
C GLU A 6 -6.08 -6.07 -2.86
N ILE A 7 -6.59 -6.85 -1.91
CA ILE A 7 -5.96 -8.11 -1.47
C ILE A 7 -6.54 -9.24 -2.31
N LEU A 8 -5.66 -9.98 -2.97
CA LEU A 8 -6.00 -11.02 -3.91
C LEU A 8 -5.49 -12.39 -3.45
N ALA A 9 -6.22 -13.44 -3.83
CA ALA A 9 -5.74 -14.82 -3.81
C ALA A 9 -5.54 -15.33 -5.23
N LYS A 10 -4.51 -16.16 -5.44
CA LYS A 10 -4.28 -16.82 -6.73
C LYS A 10 -5.03 -18.14 -6.80
N MET A 11 -5.83 -18.31 -7.84
CA MET A 11 -6.57 -19.53 -8.14
C MET A 11 -5.68 -20.59 -8.82
N GLU A 12 -6.12 -21.85 -8.81
CA GLU A 12 -5.40 -22.97 -9.46
C GLU A 12 -5.20 -22.77 -10.97
N ASN A 13 -6.15 -22.08 -11.63
CA ASN A 13 -6.06 -21.76 -13.05
C ASN A 13 -5.10 -20.59 -13.37
N GLY A 14 -4.48 -20.00 -12.35
CA GLY A 14 -3.55 -18.89 -12.46
C GLY A 14 -4.17 -17.51 -12.35
N ASP A 15 -5.51 -17.41 -12.33
CA ASP A 15 -6.21 -16.13 -12.17
C ASP A 15 -6.12 -15.62 -10.73
N TYR A 16 -6.49 -14.34 -10.54
CA TYR A 16 -6.53 -13.70 -9.24
C TYR A 16 -7.95 -13.26 -8.91
N ILE A 17 -8.38 -13.53 -7.68
CA ILE A 17 -9.68 -13.09 -7.16
C ILE A 17 -9.46 -12.12 -6.00
N CYS A 18 -10.20 -11.01 -5.99
CA CYS A 18 -10.21 -10.10 -4.84
C CYS A 18 -10.95 -10.75 -3.67
N ILE A 19 -10.26 -10.84 -2.54
CA ILE A 19 -10.77 -11.44 -1.31
C ILE A 19 -10.98 -10.41 -0.19
N ALA A 20 -10.38 -9.22 -0.32
CA ALA A 20 -10.59 -8.11 0.60
C ALA A 20 -10.07 -6.79 0.03
N GLU A 21 -10.54 -5.71 0.62
CA GLU A 21 -10.05 -4.36 0.38
C GLU A 21 -9.70 -3.70 1.72
N PRO A 22 -8.60 -2.92 1.79
CA PRO A 22 -8.33 -2.08 2.95
C PRO A 22 -9.36 -0.95 3.03
N LYS A 23 -9.54 -0.37 4.22
CA LYS A 23 -10.45 0.76 4.47
C LYS A 23 -10.19 1.95 3.53
N TYR A 24 -8.93 2.21 3.20
CA TYR A 24 -8.52 3.23 2.25
C TYR A 24 -8.04 2.58 0.94
N SER A 25 -8.93 1.86 0.26
CA SER A 25 -8.61 1.12 -0.97
C SER A 25 -8.38 2.00 -2.19
N SER A 26 -8.88 3.24 -2.20
CA SER A 26 -8.63 4.18 -3.31
C SER A 26 -7.92 5.46 -2.88
N PRO A 27 -6.62 5.39 -2.50
CA PRO A 27 -5.86 6.57 -2.13
C PRO A 27 -5.57 7.45 -3.35
N THR A 28 -5.45 8.76 -3.13
CA THR A 28 -5.10 9.73 -4.19
C THR A 28 -3.72 9.45 -4.80
N TYR A 29 -3.56 9.69 -6.10
CA TYR A 29 -2.27 9.57 -6.79
C TYR A 29 -1.20 10.53 -6.26
N ASN A 30 -1.59 11.61 -5.59
CA ASN A 30 -0.63 12.53 -4.99
C ASN A 30 0.29 11.83 -3.96
N LEU A 31 -0.19 10.73 -3.35
CA LEU A 31 0.61 9.93 -2.43
C LEU A 31 1.69 9.09 -3.12
N GLY A 32 1.65 8.97 -4.45
CA GLY A 32 2.49 8.06 -5.21
C GLY A 32 3.99 8.26 -5.01
N ARG A 33 4.47 9.51 -5.01
CA ARG A 33 5.89 9.80 -4.77
C ARG A 33 6.27 9.51 -3.31
N MET A 34 5.43 9.93 -2.38
CA MET A 34 5.64 9.71 -0.95
C MET A 34 5.74 8.23 -0.62
N PHE A 35 4.85 7.40 -1.18
CA PHE A 35 4.89 5.95 -1.01
C PHE A 35 6.20 5.34 -1.52
N ARG A 36 6.64 5.68 -2.74
CA ARG A 36 7.87 5.13 -3.31
C ARG A 36 9.09 5.43 -2.44
N GLU A 37 9.21 6.68 -1.99
CA GLU A 37 10.34 7.13 -1.17
C GLU A 37 10.31 6.51 0.23
N ALA A 38 9.14 6.47 0.88
CA ALA A 38 9.02 5.92 2.23
C ALA A 38 9.19 4.40 2.27
N MET A 39 8.62 3.69 1.30
CA MET A 39 8.69 2.23 1.21
C MET A 39 10.00 1.72 0.60
N ASP A 40 10.79 2.60 -0.03
CA ASP A 40 11.95 2.24 -0.85
C ASP A 40 11.58 1.17 -1.90
N TRP A 41 10.48 1.43 -2.62
CA TRP A 41 9.90 0.48 -3.57
C TRP A 41 9.17 1.20 -4.70
N ASP A 42 9.61 0.97 -5.94
CA ASP A 42 8.99 1.51 -7.14
C ASP A 42 7.87 0.59 -7.65
N PHE A 43 6.65 0.87 -7.21
CA PHE A 43 5.44 0.15 -7.66
C PHE A 43 4.78 0.84 -8.86
N TYR A 44 3.98 0.04 -9.55
CA TYR A 44 3.13 0.43 -10.68
C TYR A 44 1.69 0.07 -10.40
N GLN A 45 0.78 0.99 -10.75
CA GLN A 45 -0.65 0.75 -10.63
C GLN A 45 -1.14 -0.33 -11.61
N GLY A 46 -2.13 -1.11 -11.20
CA GLY A 46 -2.72 -2.24 -11.90
C GLY A 46 -1.89 -3.52 -11.79
N ILE A 47 -0.68 -3.44 -11.23
CA ILE A 47 0.22 -4.59 -11.13
C ILE A 47 -0.05 -5.35 -9.83
N ILE A 48 0.02 -6.68 -9.95
CA ILE A 48 -0.20 -7.61 -8.86
C ILE A 48 1.16 -8.05 -8.32
N TYR A 49 1.38 -7.84 -7.02
CA TYR A 49 2.61 -8.20 -6.33
C TYR A 49 2.33 -9.25 -5.26
N ASN A 50 3.27 -10.18 -5.04
CA ASN A 50 3.16 -11.11 -3.93
C ASN A 50 3.43 -10.38 -2.61
N VAL A 51 2.60 -10.60 -1.60
CA VAL A 51 2.76 -9.91 -0.31
C VAL A 51 4.08 -10.27 0.34
N ALA A 52 4.55 -11.52 0.26
CA ALA A 52 5.84 -11.90 0.86
C ALA A 52 7.03 -11.09 0.32
N ASP A 53 6.95 -10.60 -0.93
CA ASP A 53 8.02 -9.83 -1.57
C ASP A 53 7.99 -8.35 -1.15
N ILE A 54 6.82 -7.79 -0.85
CA ILE A 54 6.64 -6.35 -0.64
C ILE A 54 6.28 -5.95 0.81
N PHE A 55 5.97 -6.92 1.67
CA PHE A 55 5.43 -6.63 3.00
C PHE A 55 6.40 -5.86 3.88
N GLU A 56 7.70 -6.14 3.76
CA GLU A 56 8.73 -5.38 4.50
C GLU A 56 8.86 -3.95 3.99
N ASN A 57 8.65 -3.69 2.68
CA ASN A 57 8.59 -2.32 2.14
C ASN A 57 7.39 -1.55 2.70
N ILE A 58 6.23 -2.19 2.82
CA ILE A 58 5.05 -1.57 3.46
C ILE A 58 5.35 -1.22 4.93
N LYS A 59 5.92 -2.15 5.69
CA LYS A 59 6.30 -1.90 7.10
C LYS A 59 7.33 -0.78 7.23
N ARG A 60 8.33 -0.76 6.35
CA ARG A 60 9.32 0.32 6.26
C ARG A 60 8.65 1.66 6.02
N GLY A 61 7.73 1.74 5.05
CA GLY A 61 6.99 2.96 4.75
C GLY A 61 6.20 3.48 5.95
N ILE A 62 5.53 2.59 6.68
CA ILE A 62 4.83 2.94 7.93
C ILE A 62 5.83 3.51 8.95
N SER A 63 6.94 2.81 9.21
CA SER A 63 7.94 3.24 10.18
C SER A 63 8.57 4.58 9.81
N GLU A 64 8.88 4.81 8.54
CA GLU A 64 9.47 6.07 8.07
C GLU A 64 8.48 7.24 8.22
N LEU A 65 7.21 7.04 7.86
CA LEU A 65 6.19 8.09 7.99
C LEU A 65 5.85 8.38 9.47
N GLU A 66 5.96 7.41 10.37
CA GLU A 66 5.77 7.59 11.81
C GLU A 66 6.95 8.30 12.49
N CYS A 67 8.18 7.85 12.20
CA CYS A 67 9.36 8.33 12.91
C CYS A 67 9.97 9.59 12.29
N HIS A 68 9.76 9.81 11.00
CA HIS A 68 10.39 10.88 10.23
C HIS A 68 9.42 11.62 9.29
N PRO A 69 8.22 12.01 9.75
CA PRO A 69 7.20 12.65 8.89
C PRO A 69 7.73 13.91 8.20
N GLU A 70 8.64 14.65 8.83
CA GLU A 70 9.23 15.88 8.30
C GLU A 70 9.96 15.70 6.96
N LYS A 71 10.53 14.51 6.71
CA LYS A 71 11.17 14.19 5.43
C LYS A 71 10.18 14.16 4.27
N TYR A 72 8.91 13.86 4.55
CA TYR A 72 7.88 13.56 3.55
C TYR A 72 6.91 14.72 3.34
N VAL A 73 6.89 15.72 4.23
CA VAL A 73 6.05 16.94 4.08
C VAL A 73 6.28 17.65 2.75
N GLN A 74 7.51 17.58 2.21
CA GLN A 74 7.84 18.15 0.90
C GLN A 74 7.08 17.51 -0.28
N TYR A 75 6.50 16.32 -0.09
CA TYR A 75 5.71 15.62 -1.10
C TYR A 75 4.21 15.90 -0.97
N GLU A 76 3.77 16.64 0.05
CA GLU A 76 2.38 17.04 0.17
C GLU A 76 2.00 18.05 -0.92
N PRO A 77 0.86 17.86 -1.60
CA PRO A 77 0.39 18.82 -2.58
C PRO A 77 -0.13 20.09 -1.89
N GLU A 78 -0.12 21.21 -2.62
CA GLU A 78 -0.60 22.51 -2.11
C GLU A 78 -2.08 22.46 -1.66
N ASN A 79 -2.90 21.65 -2.33
CA ASN A 79 -4.31 21.45 -2.01
C ASN A 79 -4.56 20.53 -0.81
N LYS A 80 -3.50 19.99 -0.19
CA LYS A 80 -3.55 19.08 0.97
C LYS A 80 -4.35 17.79 0.77
N TRP A 81 -4.57 17.37 -0.47
CA TRP A 81 -5.14 16.05 -0.77
C TRP A 81 -4.04 15.03 -0.94
N GLY A 82 -3.70 14.32 0.14
CA GLY A 82 -2.57 13.38 0.18
C GLY A 82 -1.44 13.90 1.06
N THR A 83 -1.73 14.03 2.36
CA THR A 83 -0.79 14.40 3.41
C THR A 83 0.02 13.21 3.90
N VAL A 84 1.04 13.47 4.73
CA VAL A 84 1.80 12.41 5.40
C VAL A 84 0.90 11.52 6.25
N ASN A 85 -0.10 12.11 6.93
CA ASN A 85 -1.06 11.34 7.72
C ASN A 85 -1.96 10.46 6.83
N ASP A 86 -2.41 10.99 5.68
CA ASP A 86 -3.20 10.18 4.73
C ASP A 86 -2.38 8.99 4.22
N ALA A 87 -1.09 9.20 3.91
CA ALA A 87 -0.20 8.12 3.49
C ALA A 87 -0.04 7.05 4.58
N LEU A 88 0.16 7.48 5.82
CA LEU A 88 0.34 6.59 6.95
C LEU A 88 -0.92 5.76 7.21
N ASP A 89 -2.10 6.38 7.18
CA ASP A 89 -3.38 5.71 7.38
C ASP A 89 -3.65 4.68 6.29
N VAL A 90 -3.30 4.98 5.03
CA VAL A 90 -3.42 4.04 3.91
C VAL A 90 -2.51 2.83 4.11
N LEU A 91 -1.22 3.03 4.39
CA LEU A 91 -0.28 1.91 4.57
C LEU A 91 -0.63 1.05 5.78
N LYS A 92 -1.04 1.66 6.90
CA LYS A 92 -1.52 0.93 8.08
C LYS A 92 -2.76 0.13 7.75
N SER A 93 -3.75 0.73 7.08
CA SER A 93 -4.95 0.03 6.67
C SER A 93 -4.65 -1.14 5.73
N LEU A 94 -3.68 -1.01 4.83
CA LEU A 94 -3.26 -2.09 3.95
C LEU A 94 -2.58 -3.22 4.74
N ARG A 95 -1.62 -2.90 5.61
CA ARG A 95 -0.94 -3.87 6.47
C ARG A 95 -1.93 -4.62 7.34
N ASP A 96 -2.85 -3.92 7.98
CA ASP A 96 -3.82 -4.51 8.88
C ASP A 96 -4.78 -5.43 8.12
N CYS A 97 -5.24 -5.01 6.92
CA CYS A 97 -6.05 -5.86 6.04
C CYS A 97 -5.32 -7.16 5.64
N ILE A 98 -4.02 -7.10 5.35
CA ILE A 98 -3.19 -8.28 5.07
C ILE A 98 -3.11 -9.19 6.31
N LEU A 99 -2.82 -8.63 7.48
CA LEU A 99 -2.64 -9.39 8.73
C LEU A 99 -3.94 -10.01 9.27
N GLU A 100 -5.09 -9.40 8.98
CA GLU A 100 -6.41 -9.96 9.29
C GLU A 100 -6.72 -11.22 8.48
N LYS A 101 -6.02 -11.45 7.36
CA LYS A 101 -6.09 -12.73 6.66
C LYS A 101 -5.22 -13.72 7.41
N ASP A 102 -5.86 -14.69 8.05
CA ASP A 102 -5.20 -15.85 8.68
C ASP A 102 -4.63 -16.81 7.61
N VAL A 103 -3.81 -16.26 6.71
CA VAL A 103 -3.23 -16.91 5.52
C VAL A 103 -1.78 -16.45 5.41
N GLU A 104 -0.86 -17.37 5.14
CA GLU A 104 0.55 -17.02 4.97
C GLU A 104 0.74 -16.02 3.80
N THR A 105 1.59 -15.00 4.00
CA THR A 105 1.80 -13.90 3.04
C THR A 105 2.22 -14.36 1.64
N LYS A 106 2.93 -15.48 1.50
CA LYS A 106 3.29 -16.06 0.19
C LYS A 106 2.08 -16.45 -0.67
N TYR A 107 0.90 -16.66 -0.07
CA TYR A 107 -0.34 -16.98 -0.76
C TYR A 107 -1.24 -15.78 -0.99
N LEU A 108 -0.85 -14.60 -0.49
CA LEU A 108 -1.57 -13.35 -0.66
C LEU A 108 -0.86 -12.48 -1.69
N TYR A 109 -1.65 -11.72 -2.41
CA TYR A 109 -1.17 -10.76 -3.40
C TYR A 109 -1.86 -9.42 -3.20
N VAL A 110 -1.21 -8.34 -3.61
CA VAL A 110 -1.78 -7.00 -3.61
C VAL A 110 -1.82 -6.51 -5.05
N ARG A 111 -2.99 -6.09 -5.51
CA ARG A 111 -3.05 -5.14 -6.63
C ARG A 111 -2.79 -3.76 -6.06
N TRP A 112 -1.82 -3.07 -6.63
CA TRP A 112 -1.53 -1.68 -6.33
C TRP A 112 -2.01 -0.79 -7.46
#